data_AF-A0A622L661-F1
#
_entry.id   AF-A0A622L661-F1
#
_cell.length_a   1.000
_cell.length_b   1.000
_cell.length_c   1.000
_cell.angle_alpha   90.00
_cell.angle_beta   90.00
_cell.angle_gamma   90.00
#
_symmetry.space_group_name_H-M   'P 1'
#
loop_
_entity.id
_entity.type
_entity.pdbx_description
1 polymer ?
#
loop_
_entity_poly.entity_id
_entity_poly.type
_entity_poly.pdbx_seq_one_letter_code
_entity_poly.pdbx_strand_id
1 'polypeptide(L)'
;NSFKASQRKLATLQRQLSRKVKFSSNWQKQKRKVQRLHSHIANIRRDYLHKVTSEISKNHAMIVIEHLKVSNMSKSAKGTAEQHGRNV
;
A
#
# COMPACT_ATOMS: atom_id res chain seq x y z
N ASN A 1 1.44 8.34 9.61
CA ASN A 1 1.12 7.42 8.48
C ASN A 1 0.11 6.35 8.89
N SER A 2 -1.18 6.61 8.69
CA SER A 2 -2.30 5.66 8.88
C SER A 2 -2.06 4.31 8.17
N PHE A 3 -1.40 4.35 7.02
CA PHE A 3 -1.00 3.17 6.25
C PHE A 3 -0.09 2.20 7.02
N LYS A 4 0.89 2.72 7.76
CA LYS A 4 1.83 1.91 8.54
C LYS A 4 1.12 1.20 9.70
N ALA A 5 0.10 1.83 10.29
CA ALA A 5 -0.74 1.24 11.32
C ALA A 5 -1.64 0.13 10.75
N SER A 6 -2.28 0.35 9.59
CA SER A 6 -3.09 -0.67 8.91
C SER A 6 -2.26 -1.87 8.46
N GLN A 7 -1.02 -1.67 8.01
CA GLN A 7 -0.08 -2.75 7.69
C GLN A 7 0.28 -3.60 8.91
N ARG A 8 0.59 -2.98 10.05
CA ARG A 8 0.85 -3.72 11.31
C ARG A 8 -0.37 -4.54 11.73
N LYS A 9 -1.56 -3.94 11.69
CA LYS A 9 -2.81 -4.63 12.02
C LYS A 9 -3.07 -5.81 11.07
N LEU A 10 -2.79 -5.65 9.78
CA LEU A 10 -2.92 -6.71 8.79
C LEU A 10 -1.98 -7.88 9.09
N ALA A 11 -0.71 -7.60 9.37
CA ALA A 11 0.27 -8.62 9.74
C ALA A 11 -0.16 -9.41 10.99
N THR A 12 -0.66 -8.72 12.03
CA THR A 12 -1.18 -9.36 13.24
C THR A 12 -2.37 -10.28 12.93
N LEU A 13 -3.34 -9.82 12.14
CA LEU A 13 -4.51 -10.62 11.78
C LEU A 13 -4.16 -11.84 10.92
N GLN A 14 -3.17 -11.70 10.03
CA GLN A 14 -2.64 -12.81 9.23
C GLN A 14 -1.91 -13.84 10.10
N ARG A 15 -1.08 -13.40 11.06
CA ARG A 15 -0.42 -14.29 12.03
C ARG A 15 -1.41 -15.02 12.93
N GLN A 16 -2.51 -14.38 13.30
CA GLN A 16 -3.59 -15.04 14.03
C GLN A 16 -4.34 -16.05 13.15
N LEU A 17 -4.47 -15.80 11.84
CA LEU A 17 -5.12 -16.72 10.90
C LEU A 17 -4.28 -17.98 10.69
N SER A 18 -2.95 -17.85 10.55
CA SER A 18 -2.05 -18.99 10.33
C SER A 18 -2.00 -19.97 11.51
N ARG A 19 -2.24 -19.47 12.73
CA ARG A 19 -2.30 -20.28 13.95
C ARG A 19 -3.64 -21.03 14.14
N LYS A 20 -4.65 -20.76 13.31
CA LYS A 20 -5.98 -21.38 13.44
C LYS A 20 -6.11 -22.60 12.56
N VAL A 21 -6.81 -23.63 13.05
CA VAL A 21 -7.16 -24.84 12.29
C VAL A 21 -7.96 -24.44 11.06
N LYS A 22 -7.43 -24.77 9.88
CA LYS A 22 -8.03 -24.45 8.58
C LYS A 22 -9.47 -24.96 8.53
N PHE A 23 -10.37 -24.15 7.94
CA PHE A 23 -11.81 -24.43 7.81
C PHE A 23 -12.64 -24.50 9.10
N SER A 24 -12.03 -24.44 10.29
CA SER A 24 -12.80 -24.26 11.53
C SER A 24 -13.64 -22.97 11.50
N SER A 25 -14.74 -22.93 12.27
CA SER A 25 -15.56 -21.72 12.42
C SER A 25 -14.72 -20.50 12.85
N ASN A 26 -13.76 -20.71 13.75
CA ASN A 26 -12.86 -19.66 14.21
C ASN A 26 -11.88 -19.19 13.12
N TRP A 27 -11.43 -20.08 12.24
CA TRP A 27 -10.61 -19.72 11.08
C TRP A 27 -11.41 -18.91 10.07
N GLN A 28 -12.65 -19.30 9.77
CA GLN A 28 -13.53 -18.53 8.88
C GLN A 28 -13.82 -17.12 9.44
N LYS A 29 -14.11 -17.01 10.74
CA LYS A 29 -14.28 -15.71 11.43
C LYS A 29 -13.04 -14.83 11.27
N GLN A 30 -11.85 -15.40 11.45
CA GLN A 30 -10.58 -14.67 11.32
C GLN A 30 -10.30 -14.27 9.87
N LYS A 31 -10.54 -15.17 8.90
CA LYS A 31 -10.40 -14.90 7.47
C LYS A 31 -11.26 -13.71 7.05
N ARG A 32 -12.51 -13.66 7.52
CA ARG A 32 -13.42 -12.53 7.28
C ARG A 32 -12.86 -11.21 7.82
N LYS A 33 -12.22 -11.20 9.00
CA LYS A 33 -11.55 -9.99 9.55
C LYS A 33 -10.40 -9.52 8.65
N VAL A 34 -9.57 -10.44 8.18
CA VAL A 34 -8.47 -10.14 7.24
C VAL A 34 -9.01 -9.57 5.93
N GLN A 35 -10.04 -10.20 5.35
CA GLN A 35 -10.68 -9.72 4.12
C GLN A 35 -11.25 -8.32 4.26
N ARG A 36 -12.00 -8.04 5.33
CA ARG A 36 -12.53 -6.69 5.61
C ARG A 36 -11.43 -5.63 5.66
N LEU A 37 -10.31 -5.94 6.33
CA LEU A 37 -9.19 -5.01 6.41
C LEU A 37 -8.52 -4.81 5.04
N HIS A 38 -8.37 -5.85 4.23
CA HIS A 38 -7.88 -5.73 2.85
C HIS A 38 -8.77 -4.82 2.01
N SER A 39 -10.08 -5.06 2.02
CA SER A 39 -11.05 -4.23 1.27
C SER A 39 -10.99 -2.77 1.74
N HIS A 40 -10.90 -2.53 3.04
CA HIS A 40 -10.78 -1.18 3.59
C HIS A 40 -9.52 -0.46 3.11
N ILE A 41 -8.35 -1.12 3.16
CA ILE A 41 -7.09 -0.56 2.66
C ILE A 41 -7.17 -0.27 1.16
N ALA A 42 -7.75 -1.19 0.38
CA ALA A 42 -7.93 -1.00 -1.07
C ALA A 42 -8.86 0.18 -1.38
N ASN A 43 -9.95 0.35 -0.62
CA ASN A 43 -10.89 1.45 -0.80
C ASN A 43 -10.26 2.80 -0.46
N ILE A 44 -9.47 2.88 0.62
CA ILE A 44 -8.72 4.11 0.94
C ILE A 44 -7.76 4.48 -0.19
N ARG A 45 -7.02 3.50 -0.73
CA ARG A 45 -6.11 3.74 -1.86
C ARG A 45 -6.84 4.26 -3.08
N ARG A 46 -7.97 3.64 -3.41
CA ARG A 46 -8.80 4.03 -4.55
C ARG A 46 -9.37 5.44 -4.38
N ASP A 47 -9.91 5.75 -3.20
CA ASP A 47 -10.43 7.08 -2.88
C ASP A 47 -9.34 8.16 -3.01
N TYR A 48 -8.15 7.90 -2.47
CA TYR A 48 -7.01 8.81 -2.62
C TYR A 48 -6.66 9.04 -4.10
N LEU A 49 -6.53 7.97 -4.89
CA LEU A 49 -6.25 8.10 -6.32
C LEU A 49 -7.33 8.90 -7.06
N HIS A 50 -8.62 8.64 -6.80
CA HIS A 50 -9.69 9.40 -7.43
C HIS A 50 -9.65 10.89 -7.06
N LYS A 51 -9.40 11.23 -5.80
CA LYS A 51 -9.28 12.62 -5.35
C LYS A 51 -8.13 13.33 -6.04
N VAL A 52 -6.95 12.69 -6.06
CA VAL A 52 -5.74 13.24 -6.70
C VAL A 52 -5.96 13.42 -8.21
N THR A 53 -6.47 12.40 -8.91
CA THR A 53 -6.73 12.50 -10.35
C THR A 53 -7.77 13.59 -10.65
N SER A 54 -8.81 13.71 -9.82
CA SER A 54 -9.83 14.76 -9.99
C SER A 54 -9.24 16.15 -9.79
N GLU A 55 -8.37 16.33 -8.81
CA GLU A 55 -7.69 17.60 -8.55
C GLU A 55 -6.76 17.99 -9.72
N ILE A 56 -5.94 17.06 -10.18
CA ILE A 56 -5.03 17.29 -11.32
C ILE A 56 -5.84 17.66 -12.56
N SER A 57 -6.89 16.90 -12.88
CA SER A 57 -7.72 17.12 -14.07
C SER A 57 -8.49 18.44 -14.05
N LYS A 58 -8.87 18.94 -12.86
CA LYS A 58 -9.55 20.24 -12.74
C LYS A 58 -8.59 21.41 -12.94
N ASN A 59 -7.34 21.26 -12.53
CA ASN A 59 -6.37 22.35 -12.49
C ASN A 59 -5.47 22.41 -13.73
N HIS A 60 -5.39 21.35 -14.54
CA HIS A 60 -4.46 21.27 -15.68
C HIS A 60 -5.19 20.85 -16.95
N ALA A 61 -5.02 21.64 -18.02
CA ALA A 61 -5.62 21.36 -19.34
C ALA A 61 -4.84 20.28 -20.15
N MET A 62 -3.56 20.09 -19.84
CA MET A 62 -2.71 19.08 -20.49
C MET A 62 -1.87 18.37 -19.42
N ILE A 63 -1.89 17.04 -19.45
CA ILE A 63 -1.14 16.17 -18.52
C ILE A 63 -0.20 15.31 -19.35
N VAL A 64 1.10 15.42 -19.09
CA VAL A 64 2.13 14.56 -19.70
C VAL A 64 2.62 13.60 -18.62
N ILE A 65 2.66 12.30 -18.93
CA ILE A 65 3.09 11.25 -18.01
C ILE A 65 4.36 10.62 -18.54
N GLU A 66 5.44 10.74 -17.79
CA GLU A 66 6.69 10.06 -18.08
C GLU A 66 6.69 8.65 -17.50
N HIS A 67 7.10 7.67 -18.30
CA HIS A 67 7.28 6.30 -17.84
C HIS A 67 8.66 6.13 -17.17
N LEU A 68 8.78 6.65 -15.95
CA LEU A 68 10.00 6.53 -15.16
C LEU A 68 10.07 5.17 -14.45
N LYS A 69 11.26 4.56 -14.44
CA LYS A 69 11.54 3.37 -13.62
C LYS A 69 11.79 3.77 -12.16
N VAL A 70 10.76 4.32 -11.51
CA VAL A 70 10.82 4.92 -10.16
C VAL A 70 11.41 3.95 -9.13
N SER A 71 11.14 2.66 -9.25
CA SER A 71 11.70 1.63 -8.35
C SER A 71 13.23 1.58 -8.35
N ASN A 72 13.86 1.85 -9.50
CA ASN A 72 15.32 1.90 -9.61
C ASN A 72 15.84 3.22 -9.05
N MET A 73 15.20 4.33 -9.40
CA MET A 73 15.56 5.67 -8.91
C MET A 73 15.47 5.76 -7.39
N SER A 74 14.38 5.29 -6.77
CA SER A 74 14.20 5.35 -5.31
C SER A 74 15.18 4.45 -4.54
N LYS A 75 15.61 3.33 -5.12
CA LYS A 75 16.59 2.43 -4.50
C LYS A 75 18.00 2.99 -4.58
N SER A 76 18.39 3.52 -5.75
CA SER A 76 19.72 4.07 -5.96
C SER A 76 19.90 5.47 -5.36
N ALA A 77 18.84 6.28 -5.29
CA ALA A 77 18.85 7.60 -4.65
C ALA A 77 19.13 7.54 -3.14
N LYS A 78 18.74 6.46 -2.47
CA LYS A 78 18.83 6.35 -1.02
C LYS A 78 20.27 6.39 -0.51
N GLY A 79 21.22 5.84 -1.27
CA GLY A 79 22.62 5.74 -0.89
C GLY A 79 22.87 5.09 0.48
N THR A 80 24.12 5.14 0.92
CA THR A 80 24.59 4.89 2.29
C THR A 80 25.49 6.06 2.71
N ALA A 81 25.85 6.13 4.00
CA ALA A 81 26.74 7.18 4.50
C ALA A 81 28.11 7.18 3.79
N GLU A 82 28.58 6.01 3.37
CA GLU A 82 29.87 5.80 2.70
C GLU A 82 29.78 5.86 1.17
N GLN A 83 28.61 5.56 0.58
CA GLN A 83 28.37 5.64 -0.86
C GLN A 83 27.08 6.42 -1.14
N HIS A 84 27.22 7.66 -1.62
CA HIS A 84 26.07 8.50 -1.91
C HIS A 84 25.22 7.94 -3.04
N GLY A 85 23.91 8.22 -2.98
CA GLY A 85 22.96 7.74 -3.96
C GLY A 85 23.22 8.31 -5.36
N ARG A 86 22.83 7.55 -6.38
CA ARG A 86 22.96 7.92 -7.81
C ARG A 86 21.62 7.70 -8.52
N ASN A 87 21.43 8.30 -9.70
CA ASN A 87 20.19 8.23 -10.50
C ASN A 87 18.95 8.81 -9.78
N VAL A 88 19.10 10.01 -9.22
CA VAL A 88 17.96 10.91 -8.94
C VAL A 88 17.65 11.72 -10.19
#